data_AF-A0A2V5YY82-F1
#
_entry.id   AF-A0A2V5YY82-F1
#
_cell.length_a   1.000
_cell.length_b   1.000
_cell.length_c   1.000
_cell.angle_alpha   90.00
_cell.angle_beta   90.00
_cell.angle_gamma   90.00
#
_symmetry.space_group_name_H-M   'P 1'
#
loop_
_entity.id
_entity.type
_entity.pdbx_description
1 polymer ?
#
loop_
_entity_poly.entity_id
_entity_poly.type
_entity_poly.pdbx_seq_one_letter_code
_entity_poly.pdbx_strand_id
1 'polypeptide(L)'
;MPFNSSQSKPRLRIIAIVLAFAIAGCGSSTIVGKWRLMGGSNAILWEFSANGAVLIGDVRGRYKFGDQDRIKIETPFATTVYQMTISGERMTLQEPGGSKLEFTRIRETQR
;
A
#
# COMPACT_ATOMS: atom_id res chain seq x y z
N MET A 1 -55.48 -13.79 -49.26
CA MET A 1 -54.93 -13.17 -48.03
C MET A 1 -53.42 -13.06 -48.22
N PRO A 2 -52.81 -11.85 -48.25
CA PRO A 2 -51.36 -11.73 -48.42
C PRO A 2 -50.65 -11.65 -47.06
N PHE A 3 -49.59 -12.45 -46.87
CA PHE A 3 -48.66 -12.30 -45.76
C PHE A 3 -47.54 -11.36 -46.20
N ASN A 4 -47.50 -10.17 -45.60
CA ASN A 4 -46.39 -9.23 -45.70
C ASN A 4 -45.58 -9.34 -44.40
N SER A 5 -44.27 -9.58 -44.48
CA SER A 5 -43.40 -9.53 -43.30
C SER A 5 -42.10 -8.84 -43.64
N SER A 6 -41.89 -7.77 -42.88
CA SER A 6 -40.99 -6.66 -43.12
C SER A 6 -39.53 -7.01 -42.83
N GLN A 7 -38.63 -6.68 -43.77
CA GLN A 7 -37.18 -6.69 -43.53
C GLN A 7 -36.81 -5.66 -42.46
N SER A 8 -36.16 -6.09 -41.39
CA SER A 8 -35.45 -5.20 -40.48
C SER A 8 -33.97 -5.59 -40.43
N LYS A 9 -33.13 -4.70 -40.97
CA LYS A 9 -31.66 -4.81 -41.00
C LYS A 9 -31.09 -4.57 -39.59
N PRO A 10 -30.26 -5.46 -39.03
CA PRO A 10 -29.57 -5.16 -37.79
C PRO A 10 -28.37 -4.24 -38.05
N ARG A 11 -28.42 -3.01 -37.52
CA ARG A 11 -27.28 -2.09 -37.51
C ARG A 11 -26.26 -2.56 -36.47
N LEU A 12 -25.09 -3.02 -36.92
CA LEU A 12 -23.93 -3.24 -36.06
C LEU A 12 -23.56 -1.95 -35.33
N ARG A 13 -23.49 -2.02 -33.99
CA ARG A 13 -22.71 -1.11 -33.17
C ARG A 13 -21.79 -1.95 -32.29
N ILE A 14 -20.57 -2.16 -32.77
CA ILE A 14 -19.49 -2.72 -31.96
C ILE A 14 -19.01 -1.58 -31.06
N ILE A 15 -19.42 -1.58 -29.81
CA ILE A 15 -18.91 -0.66 -28.79
C ILE A 15 -17.60 -1.27 -28.28
N ALA A 16 -16.48 -0.65 -28.65
CA ALA A 16 -15.18 -1.00 -28.10
C ALA A 16 -15.11 -0.57 -26.63
N ILE A 17 -15.13 -1.54 -25.71
CA ILE A 17 -14.88 -1.30 -24.29
C ILE A 17 -13.42 -1.65 -24.03
N VAL A 18 -12.54 -0.65 -24.11
CA VAL A 18 -11.17 -0.75 -23.59
C VAL A 18 -11.28 -0.59 -22.07
N LEU A 19 -11.37 -1.72 -21.38
CA LEU A 19 -11.40 -1.76 -19.92
C LEU A 19 -9.96 -1.63 -19.40
N ALA A 20 -9.49 -0.40 -19.26
CA ALA A 20 -8.24 -0.11 -18.56
C ALA A 20 -8.46 -0.34 -17.05
N PHE A 21 -8.18 -1.56 -16.57
CA PHE A 21 -8.00 -1.81 -15.15
C PHE A 21 -6.67 -1.17 -14.72
N ALA A 22 -6.72 0.08 -14.28
CA ALA A 22 -5.68 0.62 -13.43
C ALA A 22 -5.77 -0.13 -12.09
N ILE A 23 -4.88 -1.09 -11.89
CA ILE A 23 -4.73 -1.79 -10.62
C ILE A 23 -4.15 -0.75 -9.66
N ALA A 24 -5.01 -0.03 -8.94
CA ALA A 24 -4.58 0.81 -7.84
C ALA A 24 -3.88 -0.09 -6.82
N GLY A 25 -2.60 0.20 -6.52
CA GLY A 25 -1.73 -0.63 -5.71
C GLY A 25 -2.37 -1.05 -4.39
N CYS A 26 -2.58 -2.35 -4.23
CA CYS A 26 -3.05 -2.99 -3.00
C CYS A 26 -1.93 -3.05 -1.94
N GLY A 27 -1.18 -1.96 -1.77
CA GLY A 27 -0.05 -1.86 -0.84
C GLY A 27 -0.35 -1.05 0.42
N SER A 28 -1.48 -0.35 0.48
CA SER A 28 -1.75 0.62 1.55
C SER A 28 -2.28 0.02 2.85
N SER A 29 -3.09 -1.04 2.77
CA SER A 29 -3.65 -1.70 3.96
C SER A 29 -2.66 -2.62 4.66
N THR A 30 -1.68 -3.17 3.93
CA THR A 30 -0.76 -4.19 4.43
C THR A 30 0.31 -3.64 5.37
N ILE A 31 0.52 -2.32 5.43
CA ILE A 31 1.43 -1.70 6.40
C ILE A 31 0.76 -1.48 7.77
N VAL A 32 -0.56 -1.36 7.84
CA VAL A 32 -1.25 -0.96 9.07
C VAL A 32 -1.01 -1.98 10.17
N GLY A 33 -0.72 -1.49 11.37
CA GLY A 33 -0.42 -2.28 12.56
C GLY A 33 0.96 -2.00 13.16
N LYS A 34 1.35 -2.87 14.08
CA LYS A 34 2.56 -2.74 14.91
C LYS A 34 3.70 -3.58 14.32
N TRP A 35 4.87 -2.98 14.21
CA TRP A 35 6.08 -3.55 13.62
C TRP A 35 7.26 -3.35 14.55
N ARG A 36 8.00 -4.42 14.81
CA ARG A 36 9.20 -4.41 15.64
C ARG A 36 10.44 -4.34 14.74
N LEU A 37 11.28 -3.33 14.94
CA LEU A 37 12.58 -3.24 14.29
C LEU A 37 13.48 -4.40 14.72
N MET A 38 14.10 -5.07 13.76
CA MET A 38 15.05 -6.17 13.97
C MET A 38 16.48 -5.62 14.17
N GLY A 39 17.31 -6.31 14.95
CA GLY A 39 18.75 -6.03 15.03
C GLY A 39 19.24 -5.18 16.21
N GLY A 40 18.41 -4.92 17.22
CA GLY A 40 18.83 -4.21 18.45
C GLY A 40 18.35 -4.88 19.73
N SER A 41 19.10 -4.74 20.83
CA SER A 41 18.71 -5.18 22.17
C SER A 41 17.48 -4.44 22.71
N ASN A 42 17.28 -3.19 22.27
CA ASN A 42 16.09 -2.38 22.50
C ASN A 42 15.33 -2.21 21.18
N ALA A 43 14.58 -3.24 20.79
CA ALA A 43 13.83 -3.22 19.54
C ALA A 43 12.77 -2.10 19.54
N ILE A 44 12.95 -1.10 18.67
CA ILE A 44 12.03 0.05 18.52
C ILE A 44 10.73 -0.43 17.86
N LEU A 45 9.59 0.02 18.41
CA LEU A 45 8.26 -0.27 17.89
C LEU A 45 7.79 0.85 16.96
N TRP A 46 7.28 0.46 15.79
CA TRP A 46 6.64 1.35 14.84
C TRP A 46 5.18 0.94 14.70
N GLU A 47 4.24 1.87 14.85
CA GLU A 47 2.81 1.62 14.70
C GLU A 47 2.24 2.50 13.59
N PHE A 48 1.78 1.87 12.51
CA PHE A 48 1.17 2.53 11.38
C PHE A 48 -0.36 2.46 11.49
N SER A 49 -1.01 3.61 11.43
CA SER A 49 -2.46 3.75 11.46
C SER A 49 -3.02 3.96 10.05
N ALA A 50 -4.25 3.48 9.79
CA ALA A 50 -4.90 3.63 8.49
C ALA A 50 -5.16 5.10 8.07
N ASN A 51 -5.15 6.03 9.02
CA ASN A 51 -5.32 7.47 8.77
C ASN A 51 -4.03 8.19 8.33
N GLY A 52 -2.97 7.43 8.00
CA GLY A 52 -1.67 7.98 7.61
C GLY A 52 -0.80 8.48 8.77
N ALA A 53 -1.12 8.14 10.02
CA ALA A 53 -0.26 8.42 11.17
C ALA A 53 0.72 7.27 11.42
N VAL A 54 1.92 7.60 11.88
CA VAL A 54 2.90 6.60 12.36
C VAL A 54 3.40 7.02 13.74
N LEU A 55 3.56 6.06 14.65
CA LEU A 55 4.20 6.26 15.95
C LEU A 55 5.49 5.45 15.98
N ILE A 56 6.63 6.11 16.19
CA ILE A 56 7.97 5.51 16.22
C ILE A 56 8.50 5.65 17.64
N GLY A 57 8.43 4.57 18.43
CA GLY A 57 8.61 4.67 19.87
C GLY A 57 7.56 5.61 20.48
N ASP A 58 7.98 6.76 20.96
CA ASP A 58 7.16 7.86 21.48
C ASP A 58 7.00 9.04 20.50
N VAL A 59 7.69 9.00 19.34
CA VAL A 59 7.68 10.06 18.34
C VAL A 59 6.52 9.87 17.38
N ARG A 60 5.62 10.87 17.33
CA ARG A 60 4.50 10.90 16.37
C ARG A 60 4.96 11.43 15.03
N GLY A 61 4.47 10.83 13.96
CA GLY A 61 4.73 11.23 12.58
C GLY A 61 3.56 10.96 11.65
N ARG A 62 3.78 11.22 10.36
CA ARG A 62 2.84 10.97 9.28
C ARG A 62 3.54 10.17 8.19
N TYR A 63 2.78 9.35 7.47
CA TYR A 63 3.28 8.65 6.31
C TYR A 63 2.34 8.78 5.13
N LYS A 64 2.91 8.72 3.93
CA LYS A 64 2.18 8.69 2.67
C LYS A 64 2.87 7.74 1.70
N PHE A 65 2.09 6.98 0.97
CA PHE A 65 2.59 6.20 -0.17
C PHE A 65 2.90 7.14 -1.33
N GLY A 66 4.04 6.90 -1.97
CA GLY A 66 4.38 7.47 -3.27
C GLY A 66 4.29 6.41 -4.36
N ASP A 67 4.81 6.73 -5.54
CA ASP A 67 4.89 5.80 -6.65
C ASP A 67 5.92 4.70 -6.41
N GLN A 68 5.79 3.58 -7.14
CA GLN A 68 6.79 2.49 -7.19
C GLN A 68 7.15 1.93 -5.80
N ASP A 69 6.16 1.60 -4.98
CA ASP A 69 6.35 1.01 -3.64
C ASP A 69 7.19 1.86 -2.69
N ARG A 70 7.13 3.19 -2.85
CA ARG A 70 7.80 4.13 -1.95
C ARG A 70 6.87 4.57 -0.83
N ILE A 71 7.45 4.80 0.33
CA ILE A 71 6.77 5.42 1.47
C ILE A 71 7.57 6.61 1.95
N LYS A 72 6.91 7.77 2.04
CA LYS A 72 7.45 8.97 2.69
C LYS A 72 7.01 8.97 4.14
N ILE A 73 7.95 9.11 5.06
CA ILE A 73 7.70 9.24 6.49
C ILE A 73 8.21 10.61 6.96
N GLU A 74 7.35 11.33 7.63
CA GLU A 74 7.59 12.67 8.16
C GLU A 74 7.45 12.62 9.68
N THR A 75 8.49 13.06 10.38
CA THR A 75 8.53 13.21 11.83
C THR A 75 8.93 14.66 12.17
N PRO A 76 8.82 15.09 13.44
CA PRO A 76 9.29 16.41 13.85
C PRO A 76 10.78 16.68 13.58
N PHE A 77 11.58 15.61 13.42
CA PHE A 77 13.04 15.73 13.29
C PHE A 77 13.54 15.49 11.86
N ALA A 78 12.81 14.72 11.05
CA ALA A 78 13.26 14.34 9.72
C ALA A 78 12.10 13.95 8.78
N THR A 79 12.37 14.07 7.48
CA THR A 79 11.55 13.53 6.40
C THR A 79 12.39 12.60 5.54
N THR A 80 11.98 11.34 5.43
CA THR A 80 12.71 10.32 4.66
C THR A 80 11.77 9.58 3.73
N VAL A 81 12.24 9.28 2.52
CA VAL A 81 11.55 8.44 1.54
C VAL A 81 12.25 7.09 1.51
N TYR A 82 11.50 6.02 1.75
CA TYR A 82 12.00 4.65 1.70
C TYR A 82 11.41 3.91 0.51
N GLN A 83 12.21 3.04 -0.09
CA GLN A 83 11.69 1.92 -0.87
C GLN A 83 11.15 0.87 0.12
N MET A 84 9.90 0.48 -0.04
CA MET A 84 9.21 -0.42 0.89
C MET A 84 8.93 -1.77 0.24
N THR A 85 9.15 -2.84 1.00
CA THR A 85 8.68 -4.18 0.64
C THR A 85 8.01 -4.80 1.85
N ILE A 86 6.82 -5.38 1.66
CA ILE A 86 6.11 -6.15 2.69
C ILE A 86 5.85 -7.55 2.15
N SER A 87 6.24 -8.56 2.91
CA SER A 87 5.97 -9.97 2.62
C SER A 87 5.54 -10.68 3.91
N GLY A 88 4.22 -10.93 4.02
CA GLY A 88 3.61 -11.50 5.21
C GLY A 88 3.91 -10.69 6.47
N GLU A 89 4.62 -11.30 7.41
CA GLU A 89 5.00 -10.69 8.70
C GLU A 89 6.33 -9.92 8.64
N ARG A 90 6.96 -9.79 7.47
CA ARG A 90 8.23 -9.07 7.32
C ARG A 90 8.05 -7.82 6.48
N MET A 91 8.66 -6.72 6.93
CA MET A 91 8.72 -5.46 6.19
C MET A 91 10.16 -4.99 6.13
N THR A 92 10.55 -4.42 5.00
CA THR A 92 11.84 -3.75 4.84
C THR A 92 11.63 -2.34 4.33
N LEU A 93 12.30 -1.37 4.96
CA LEU A 93 12.39 0.01 4.50
C LEU A 93 13.84 0.30 4.13
N GLN A 94 14.10 0.53 2.85
CA GLN A 94 15.43 0.82 2.32
C GLN A 94 15.52 2.31 1.97
N GLU A 95 16.43 3.02 2.62
CA GLU A 95 16.73 4.41 2.25
C GLU A 95 17.53 4.41 0.93
N PRO A 96 17.24 5.32 -0.02
CA PRO A 96 18.01 5.44 -1.26
C PRO A 96 19.50 5.66 -0.98
N GLY A 97 20.33 4.66 -1.32
CA GLY A 97 21.78 4.70 -1.06
C GLY A 97 22.18 4.64 0.43
N GLY A 98 21.22 4.36 1.33
CA GLY A 98 21.41 4.40 2.77
C GLY A 98 21.16 3.06 3.46
N SER A 99 20.73 3.15 4.72
CA SER A 99 20.55 1.96 5.57
C SER A 99 19.24 1.22 5.27
N LYS A 100 19.27 -0.08 5.52
CA LYS A 100 18.09 -0.95 5.47
C LYS A 100 17.54 -1.14 6.88
N LEU A 101 16.26 -0.84 7.07
CA LEU A 101 15.52 -1.17 8.27
C LEU A 101 14.69 -2.42 8.01
N GLU A 102 14.82 -3.42 8.88
CA GLU A 102 14.08 -4.68 8.78
C GLU A 102 13.14 -4.82 9.98
N PHE A 103 11.90 -5.22 9.72
CA PHE A 103 10.86 -5.29 10.72
C PHE A 103 10.16 -6.64 10.70
N THR A 104 9.69 -7.07 11.86
CA THR A 104 8.72 -8.16 12.01
C THR A 104 7.42 -7.62 12.57
N ARG A 105 6.29 -8.02 12.00
CA ARG A 105 4.95 -7.66 12.46
C ARG A 105 4.69 -8.25 13.85
N ILE A 106 4.13 -7.44 14.74
CA ILE A 106 3.68 -7.90 16.04
C ILE A 106 2.24 -8.37 15.89
N ARG A 107 2.03 -9.66 16.14
CA ARG A 107 0.69 -10.20 16.35
C ARG A 107 0.30 -9.87 17.79
N GLU A 108 -0.80 -9.16 17.97
CA GLU A 108 -1.43 -9.11 19.28
C GLU A 108 -1.99 -10.50 19.54
N THR A 109 -1.24 -11.32 20.29
CA THR A 109 -1.82 -12.52 20.88
C THR A 109 -2.84 -12.02 21.89
N GLN A 110 -4.14 -12.10 21.56
CA GLN A 110 -5.21 -11.91 22.53
C GLN A 110 -4.87 -12.74 23.77
N ARG A 111 -4.67 -12.07 24.91
CA ARG A 111 -4.71 -12.69 26.22
C ARG A 111 -6.15 -12.72 26.70
#